data_AF-R7UIU8-F1
#
_entry.id   AF-R7UIU8-F1
#
_cell.length_a   1.000
_cell.length_b   1.000
_cell.length_c   1.000
_cell.angle_alpha   90.00
_cell.angle_beta   90.00
_cell.angle_gamma   90.00
#
_symmetry.space_group_name_H-M   'P 1'
#
loop_
_entity.id
_entity.type
_entity.pdbx_description
1 polymer ?
#
loop_
_entity_poly.entity_id
_entity_poly.type
_entity_poly.pdbx_seq_one_letter_code
_entity_poly.pdbx_strand_id
1 'polypeptide(L)'
;IADKTPRSHPTSPPGLPDPNAEATPEDASVCAAANREILRSQVAHRVDSVQQLLASNNIRVIFVSACCTGDLQPLDLSGNGDFKASLKECFIAWFADHLAAALDNGISTQPDLRLSTLKPLHGQWVVRAWEALRDKPNVLIHGWEEAGIKRALNETTLIID
;
A
#
# COMPACT_ATOMS: atom_id res chain seq x y z
N ILE A 1 -42.01 -20.46 16.43
CA ILE A 1 -42.02 -20.43 14.95
C ILE A 1 -41.78 -18.98 14.57
N ALA A 2 -40.55 -18.62 14.23
CA ALA A 2 -40.16 -17.23 13.99
C ALA A 2 -40.44 -16.84 12.53
N ASP A 3 -41.11 -15.71 12.39
CA ASP A 3 -41.48 -15.04 11.14
C ASP A 3 -40.24 -14.77 10.28
N LYS A 4 -40.26 -15.28 9.03
CA LYS A 4 -39.24 -15.04 8.01
C LYS A 4 -39.79 -14.04 7.00
N THR A 5 -39.88 -12.77 7.41
CA THR A 5 -40.06 -11.68 6.46
C THR A 5 -38.68 -11.27 5.91
N PRO A 6 -38.46 -11.23 4.58
CA PRO A 6 -37.20 -10.74 4.03
C PRO A 6 -37.01 -9.26 4.38
N ARG A 7 -35.87 -8.91 4.98
CA ARG A 7 -35.47 -7.51 5.14
C ARG A 7 -35.19 -6.95 3.75
N SER A 8 -36.01 -6.01 3.30
CA SER A 8 -35.72 -5.19 2.12
C SER A 8 -34.47 -4.35 2.40
N HIS A 9 -33.44 -4.50 1.57
CA HIS A 9 -32.28 -3.64 1.60
C HIS A 9 -32.70 -2.20 1.23
N PRO A 10 -32.15 -1.16 1.89
CA PRO A 10 -32.36 0.20 1.48
C PRO A 10 -31.76 0.40 0.08
N THR A 11 -32.58 0.83 -0.87
CA THR A 11 -32.12 1.28 -2.18
C THR A 11 -31.22 2.50 -2.02
N SER A 12 -30.07 2.50 -2.68
CA SER A 12 -29.13 3.62 -2.71
C SER A 12 -29.84 4.93 -3.11
N PRO A 13 -29.43 6.08 -2.53
CA PRO A 13 -29.96 7.39 -2.92
C PRO A 13 -29.79 7.64 -4.42
N PRO A 14 -30.74 8.33 -5.09
CA PRO A 14 -30.63 8.62 -6.52
C PRO A 14 -29.34 9.39 -6.81
N GLY A 15 -28.44 8.82 -7.62
CA GLY A 15 -27.21 9.46 -8.08
C GLY A 15 -25.89 8.95 -7.49
N LEU A 16 -25.93 7.98 -6.56
CA LEU A 16 -24.71 7.27 -6.11
C LEU A 16 -24.61 5.90 -6.80
N PRO A 17 -23.44 5.54 -7.37
CA PRO A 17 -23.25 4.24 -8.02
C PRO A 17 -23.43 3.11 -6.99
N ASP A 18 -24.12 2.04 -7.41
CA ASP A 18 -24.34 0.86 -6.58
C ASP A 18 -22.97 0.22 -6.24
N PRO A 19 -22.61 0.08 -4.94
CA PRO A 19 -21.34 -0.51 -4.54
C PRO A 19 -21.19 -1.99 -4.94
N ASN A 20 -22.27 -2.64 -5.39
CA ASN A 20 -22.26 -4.02 -5.90
C ASN A 20 -22.44 -4.10 -7.42
N ALA A 21 -22.43 -2.97 -8.14
CA ALA A 21 -22.48 -3.00 -9.59
C ALA A 21 -21.23 -3.70 -10.16
N GLU A 22 -21.43 -4.61 -11.10
CA GLU A 22 -20.32 -5.16 -11.89
C GLU A 22 -19.58 -4.01 -12.57
N ALA A 23 -18.25 -4.00 -12.41
CA ALA A 23 -17.40 -2.95 -12.97
C ALA A 23 -17.65 -2.82 -14.47
N THR A 24 -17.99 -1.60 -14.90
CA THR A 24 -18.25 -1.34 -16.32
C THR A 24 -16.94 -1.33 -17.11
N PRO A 25 -16.99 -1.49 -18.45
CA PRO A 25 -15.82 -1.30 -19.30
C PRO A 25 -15.19 0.10 -19.16
N GLU A 26 -15.98 1.11 -18.78
CA GLU A 26 -15.50 2.46 -18.47
C GLU A 26 -14.75 2.50 -17.13
N ASP A 27 -15.24 1.82 -16.08
CA ASP A 27 -14.52 1.66 -14.81
C ASP A 27 -13.19 0.91 -15.03
N ALA A 28 -13.20 -0.12 -15.86
CA ALA A 28 -12.00 -0.85 -16.26
C ALA A 28 -11.01 0.02 -17.06
N SER A 29 -11.51 0.91 -17.92
CA SER A 29 -10.71 1.88 -18.67
C SER A 29 -10.08 2.94 -17.76
N VAL A 30 -10.83 3.45 -16.77
CA VAL A 30 -10.34 4.39 -15.76
C VAL A 30 -9.30 3.72 -14.87
N CYS A 31 -9.52 2.48 -14.43
CA CYS A 31 -8.52 1.67 -13.75
C CYS A 31 -7.29 1.42 -14.63
N ALA A 32 -7.47 1.14 -15.93
CA ALA A 32 -6.35 0.97 -16.86
C ALA A 32 -5.55 2.26 -17.07
N ALA A 33 -6.20 3.42 -17.07
CA ALA A 33 -5.56 4.73 -17.13
C ALA A 33 -4.81 5.07 -15.83
N ALA A 34 -5.42 4.82 -14.66
CA ALA A 34 -4.74 4.93 -13.37
C ALA A 34 -3.55 3.96 -13.25
N ASN A 35 -3.70 2.75 -13.81
CA ASN A 35 -2.62 1.77 -13.91
C ASN A 35 -1.51 2.25 -14.85
N ARG A 36 -1.78 3.02 -15.91
CA ARG A 36 -0.72 3.64 -16.73
C ARG A 36 0.12 4.64 -15.93
N GLU A 37 -0.49 5.39 -15.01
CA GLU A 37 0.21 6.32 -14.12
C GLU A 37 1.12 5.55 -13.14
N ILE A 38 0.63 4.46 -12.56
CA ILE A 38 1.41 3.55 -11.68
C ILE A 38 2.51 2.83 -12.47
N LEU A 39 2.24 2.44 -13.72
CA LEU A 39 3.21 1.85 -14.65
C LEU A 39 4.35 2.84 -14.99
N ARG A 40 4.16 4.16 -14.92
CA ARG A 40 5.26 5.13 -15.17
C ARG A 40 6.43 4.98 -14.20
N SER A 41 6.18 4.55 -12.96
CA SER A 41 7.25 4.22 -12.00
C SER A 41 8.10 3.04 -12.48
N GLN A 42 7.49 2.02 -13.09
CA GLN A 42 8.19 0.87 -13.66
C GLN A 42 8.90 1.22 -14.99
N VAL A 43 8.39 2.19 -15.75
CA VAL A 43 9.04 2.67 -16.98
C VAL A 43 10.34 3.42 -16.66
N ALA A 44 10.38 4.20 -15.58
CA ALA A 44 11.60 4.89 -15.15
C ALA A 44 12.77 3.91 -14.90
N HIS A 45 12.45 2.74 -14.33
CA HIS A 45 13.46 1.69 -14.12
C HIS A 45 13.99 1.10 -15.42
N ARG A 46 13.29 1.24 -16.54
CA ARG A 46 13.71 0.71 -17.85
C ARG A 46 14.49 1.72 -18.71
N VAL A 47 14.69 2.94 -18.21
CA VAL A 47 15.48 3.96 -18.92
C VAL A 47 16.93 3.51 -19.02
N ASP A 48 17.52 3.58 -20.22
CA ASP A 48 18.87 3.08 -20.49
C ASP A 48 19.93 3.67 -19.57
N SER A 49 19.86 4.98 -19.27
CA SER A 49 20.80 5.62 -18.35
C SER A 49 20.70 5.08 -16.92
N VAL A 50 19.50 4.71 -16.47
CA VAL A 50 19.27 4.07 -15.17
C VAL A 50 19.81 2.65 -15.19
N GLN A 51 19.55 1.88 -16.25
CA GLN A 51 20.06 0.52 -16.41
C GLN A 51 21.60 0.49 -16.47
N GLN A 52 22.22 1.41 -17.20
CA GLN A 52 23.68 1.55 -17.27
C GLN A 52 24.27 1.91 -15.92
N LEU A 53 23.64 2.81 -15.17
CA LEU A 53 24.09 3.18 -13.83
C LEU A 53 24.01 1.99 -12.85
N LEU A 54 22.93 1.22 -12.90
CA LEU A 54 22.78 0.04 -12.04
C LEU A 54 23.81 -1.04 -12.42
N ALA A 55 24.01 -1.28 -13.73
CA ALA A 55 25.00 -2.22 -14.22
C ALA A 55 26.44 -1.80 -13.84
N SER A 56 26.79 -0.52 -13.95
CA SER A 56 28.13 -0.02 -13.58
C SER A 56 28.40 -0.11 -12.06
N ASN A 57 27.35 -0.26 -11.26
CA ASN A 57 27.43 -0.52 -9.82
C ASN A 57 27.23 -2.02 -9.46
N ASN A 58 27.34 -2.93 -10.43
CA ASN A 58 27.17 -4.37 -10.24
C ASN A 58 25.79 -4.79 -9.70
N ILE A 59 24.75 -3.98 -9.97
CA ILE A 59 23.38 -4.25 -9.55
C ILE A 59 22.64 -4.90 -10.72
N ARG A 60 22.26 -6.17 -10.55
CA ARG A 60 21.41 -6.88 -11.52
C ARG A 60 19.93 -6.59 -11.25
N VAL A 61 19.25 -6.01 -12.24
CA VAL A 61 17.83 -5.71 -12.15
C VAL A 61 17.00 -6.91 -12.61
N ILE A 62 15.99 -7.28 -11.82
CA ILE A 62 14.99 -8.28 -12.20
C ILE A 62 13.65 -7.56 -12.31
N PHE A 63 13.02 -7.66 -13.48
CA PHE A 63 11.70 -7.09 -13.71
C PHE A 63 10.62 -8.09 -13.36
N VAL A 64 9.71 -7.67 -12.49
CA VAL A 64 8.48 -8.40 -12.18
C VAL A 64 7.43 -8.07 -13.24
N SER A 65 6.71 -9.08 -13.72
CA SER A 65 5.61 -8.87 -14.66
C SER A 65 4.54 -7.94 -14.06
N ALA A 66 3.84 -7.21 -14.92
CA ALA A 66 2.66 -6.46 -14.49
C ALA A 66 1.68 -7.40 -13.78
N CYS A 67 1.03 -6.88 -12.73
CA CYS A 67 0.08 -7.60 -11.89
C CYS A 67 0.66 -8.75 -11.03
N CYS A 68 1.95 -9.04 -11.10
CA CYS A 68 2.58 -10.09 -10.28
C CYS A 68 3.34 -9.53 -9.06
N THR A 69 3.21 -8.23 -8.75
CA THR A 69 3.97 -7.62 -7.65
C THR A 69 3.59 -8.21 -6.29
N GLY A 70 2.29 -8.48 -6.08
CA GLY A 70 1.80 -9.14 -4.88
C GLY A 70 2.31 -10.56 -4.67
N ASP A 71 2.77 -11.23 -5.74
CA ASP A 71 3.25 -12.62 -5.69
C ASP A 71 4.78 -12.72 -5.68
N LEU A 72 5.48 -11.70 -6.21
CA LEU A 72 6.91 -11.80 -6.51
C LEU A 72 7.77 -10.71 -5.88
N GLN A 73 7.19 -9.61 -5.39
CA GLN A 73 7.96 -8.58 -4.68
C GLN A 73 7.98 -8.88 -3.18
N PRO A 74 9.14 -9.15 -2.57
CA PRO A 74 9.25 -9.53 -1.15
C PRO A 74 8.57 -8.54 -0.18
N LEU A 75 8.63 -7.24 -0.50
CA LEU A 75 8.00 -6.20 0.31
C LEU A 75 6.48 -6.13 0.15
N ASP A 76 5.92 -6.57 -0.97
CA ASP A 76 4.46 -6.66 -1.12
C ASP A 76 3.93 -7.94 -0.47
N LEU A 77 4.69 -9.03 -0.51
CA LEU A 77 4.41 -10.29 0.19
C LEU A 77 4.49 -10.14 1.72
N SER A 78 5.35 -9.24 2.22
CA SER A 78 5.56 -9.05 3.65
C SER A 78 6.03 -7.64 3.98
N GLY A 79 5.69 -7.12 5.16
CA GLY A 79 6.17 -5.81 5.60
C GLY A 79 5.34 -4.63 5.07
N ASN A 80 5.08 -4.48 3.76
CA ASN A 80 4.27 -3.34 3.26
C ASN A 80 2.85 -3.35 3.84
N GLY A 81 2.25 -4.53 4.00
CA GLY A 81 0.93 -4.67 4.63
C GLY A 81 0.92 -4.10 6.05
N ASP A 82 1.85 -4.58 6.89
CA ASP A 82 1.99 -4.14 8.28
C ASP A 82 2.36 -2.65 8.38
N PHE A 83 3.24 -2.19 7.50
CA PHE A 83 3.65 -0.79 7.44
C PHE A 83 2.45 0.12 7.11
N LYS A 84 1.67 -0.22 6.08
CA LYS A 84 0.46 0.51 5.69
C LYS A 84 -0.61 0.45 6.78
N ALA A 85 -0.76 -0.69 7.47
CA ALA A 85 -1.67 -0.83 8.59
C ALA A 85 -1.29 0.13 9.73
N SER A 86 0.00 0.21 10.09
CA SER A 86 0.48 1.14 11.11
C SER A 86 0.25 2.60 10.76
N LEU A 87 0.46 3.00 9.49
CA LEU A 87 0.13 4.36 9.03
C LEU A 87 -1.37 4.65 9.17
N LYS A 88 -2.22 3.69 8.79
CA LYS A 88 -3.67 3.82 8.88
C LYS A 88 -4.12 3.95 10.34
N GLU A 89 -3.55 3.17 11.25
CA GLU A 89 -3.82 3.27 12.69
C GLU A 89 -3.44 4.65 13.24
N CYS A 90 -2.28 5.19 12.86
CA CYS A 90 -1.87 6.53 13.28
C CYS A 90 -2.86 7.60 12.81
N PHE A 91 -3.32 7.52 11.56
CA PHE A 91 -4.32 8.43 11.03
C PHE A 91 -5.66 8.30 11.79
N ILE A 92 -6.15 7.07 12.00
CA ILE A 92 -7.41 6.82 12.71
C ILE A 92 -7.35 7.39 14.13
N ALA A 93 -6.26 7.13 14.86
CA ALA A 93 -6.09 7.64 16.22
C ALA A 93 -6.10 9.17 16.24
N TRP A 94 -5.27 9.81 15.39
CA TRP A 94 -5.21 11.27 15.30
C TRP A 94 -6.56 11.91 14.94
N PHE A 95 -7.29 11.29 14.01
CA PHE A 95 -8.60 11.76 13.57
C PHE A 95 -9.66 11.61 14.67
N ALA A 96 -9.67 10.48 15.38
CA ALA A 96 -10.56 10.23 16.51
C ALA A 96 -10.29 11.22 17.65
N ASP A 97 -9.02 11.47 17.98
CA ASP A 97 -8.62 12.44 19.01
C ASP A 97 -9.10 13.87 18.66
N HIS A 98 -9.00 14.26 17.39
CA HIS A 98 -9.53 15.55 16.93
C HIS A 98 -11.05 15.65 17.08
N LEU A 99 -11.79 14.61 16.70
CA LEU A 99 -13.24 14.60 16.83
C LEU A 99 -13.69 14.63 18.29
N ALA A 100 -13.01 13.88 19.16
CA ALA A 100 -13.30 13.87 20.59
C ALA A 100 -13.09 15.27 21.19
N ALA A 101 -11.94 15.89 20.92
CA ALA A 101 -11.62 17.24 21.40
C ALA A 101 -12.61 18.29 20.85
N ALA A 102 -13.05 18.16 19.60
CA ALA A 102 -14.03 19.08 19.02
C ALA A 102 -15.39 18.94 19.72
N LEU A 103 -15.84 17.71 19.96
CA LEU A 103 -17.10 17.41 20.64
C LEU A 103 -17.12 17.94 22.08
N ASP A 104 -16.03 17.76 22.83
CA ASP A 104 -15.89 18.25 24.20
C ASP A 104 -15.98 19.79 24.29
N ASN A 105 -15.56 20.48 23.23
CA ASN A 105 -15.65 21.93 23.12
C ASN A 105 -16.97 22.43 22.51
N GLY A 106 -17.93 21.54 22.23
CA GLY A 106 -19.20 21.88 21.57
C GLY A 106 -19.05 22.32 20.11
N ILE A 107 -17.90 22.02 19.48
CA ILE A 107 -17.58 22.39 18.10
C ILE A 107 -17.77 21.15 17.22
N SER A 108 -18.63 21.24 16.21
CA SER A 108 -18.80 20.18 15.21
C SER A 108 -18.00 20.50 13.95
N THR A 109 -16.68 20.34 14.00
CA THR A 109 -15.80 20.57 12.82
C THR A 109 -14.92 19.36 12.55
N GLN A 110 -14.79 19.02 11.27
CA GLN A 110 -13.82 18.00 10.84
C GLN A 110 -12.39 18.54 10.94
N PRO A 111 -11.40 17.67 11.18
CA PRO A 111 -10.00 18.07 11.16
C PRO A 111 -9.54 18.49 9.76
N ASP A 112 -8.54 19.38 9.69
CA ASP A 112 -7.99 19.87 8.42
C ASP A 112 -7.15 18.80 7.73
N LEU A 113 -7.66 18.28 6.60
CA LEU A 113 -7.01 17.23 5.81
C LEU A 113 -6.12 17.77 4.68
N ARG A 114 -5.84 19.08 4.63
CA ARG A 114 -4.90 19.62 3.64
C ARG A 114 -3.53 18.98 3.77
N LEU A 115 -2.84 18.80 2.64
CA LEU A 115 -1.49 18.22 2.61
C LEU A 115 -0.48 19.02 3.44
N SER A 116 -0.64 20.34 3.56
CA SER A 116 0.19 21.17 4.45
C SER A 116 0.11 20.74 5.91
N THR A 117 -1.04 20.22 6.33
CA THR A 117 -1.33 19.77 7.69
C THR A 117 -0.95 18.31 7.87
N LEU A 118 -1.31 17.46 6.91
CA LEU A 118 -1.05 16.02 7.00
C LEU A 118 0.40 15.62 6.71
N LYS A 119 1.15 16.31 5.84
CA LYS A 119 2.52 15.89 5.47
C LYS A 119 3.47 15.80 6.67
N PRO A 120 3.55 16.81 7.58
CA PRO A 120 4.40 16.72 8.76
C PRO A 120 4.02 15.55 9.68
N LEU A 121 2.71 15.35 9.90
CA LEU A 121 2.19 14.25 10.71
C LEU A 121 2.53 12.89 10.09
N HIS A 122 2.28 12.74 8.78
CA HIS A 122 2.59 11.54 8.03
C HIS A 122 4.09 11.21 8.07
N GLY A 123 4.97 12.22 8.05
CA GLY A 123 6.41 12.01 8.25
C GLY A 123 6.73 11.34 9.59
N GLN A 124 6.05 11.75 10.66
CA GLN A 124 6.20 11.11 11.97
C GLN A 124 5.60 9.70 11.99
N TRP A 125 4.47 9.48 11.32
CA TRP A 125 3.85 8.17 11.21
C TRP A 125 4.72 7.17 10.44
N VAL A 126 5.43 7.62 9.40
CA VAL A 126 6.41 6.81 8.66
C VAL A 126 7.54 6.34 9.57
N VAL A 127 8.08 7.22 10.41
CA VAL A 127 9.12 6.84 11.39
C VAL A 127 8.57 5.81 12.37
N ARG A 128 7.38 6.05 12.92
CA ARG A 128 6.74 5.12 13.87
C ARG A 128 6.43 3.76 13.25
N ALA A 129 5.94 3.72 12.02
CA ALA A 129 5.67 2.49 11.30
C ALA A 129 6.97 1.70 11.05
N TRP A 130 8.07 2.39 10.73
CA TRP A 130 9.38 1.77 10.62
C TRP A 130 9.88 1.20 11.94
N GLU A 131 9.78 1.96 13.03
CA GLU A 131 10.18 1.49 14.37
C GLU A 131 9.37 0.27 14.82
N ALA A 132 8.08 0.21 14.48
CA ALA A 132 7.25 -0.96 14.78
C ALA A 132 7.60 -2.21 13.95
N LEU A 133 8.24 -2.03 12.79
CA LEU A 133 8.59 -3.10 11.86
C LEU A 133 10.04 -3.57 12.00
N ARG A 134 10.99 -2.67 12.32
CA ARG A 134 12.42 -2.97 12.38
C ARG A 134 12.77 -4.09 13.36
N ASP A 135 11.99 -4.20 14.44
CA ASP A 135 12.19 -5.20 15.50
C ASP A 135 11.50 -6.54 15.18
N LYS A 136 10.95 -6.69 13.97
CA LYS A 136 10.28 -7.90 13.47
C LYS A 136 10.97 -8.45 12.20
N PRO A 137 12.24 -8.87 12.29
CA PRO A 137 13.00 -9.32 11.13
C PRO A 137 12.40 -10.56 10.47
N ASN A 138 11.70 -11.41 11.24
CA ASN A 138 10.99 -12.58 10.74
C ASN A 138 9.90 -12.21 9.72
N VAL A 139 9.17 -11.11 9.95
CA VAL A 139 8.15 -10.62 9.01
C VAL A 139 8.80 -10.25 7.70
N LEU A 140 9.90 -9.49 7.74
CA LEU A 140 10.61 -9.07 6.53
C LEU A 140 11.20 -10.26 5.78
N ILE A 141 11.82 -11.21 6.49
CA ILE A 141 12.44 -12.40 5.90
C ILE A 141 11.39 -13.28 5.21
N HIS A 142 10.18 -13.36 5.77
CA HIS A 142 9.12 -14.19 5.20
C HIS A 142 8.79 -13.84 3.75
N GLY A 143 8.71 -12.57 3.37
CA GLY A 143 8.46 -12.21 1.97
C GLY A 143 9.60 -12.59 1.02
N TRP A 144 10.84 -12.65 1.51
CA TRP A 144 11.97 -13.16 0.74
C TRP A 144 11.93 -14.69 0.59
N GLU A 145 11.35 -15.41 1.55
CA GLU A 145 11.08 -16.85 1.46
C GLU A 145 10.01 -17.14 0.43
N GLU A 146 8.86 -16.47 0.54
CA GLU A 146 7.70 -16.66 -0.33
C GLU A 146 8.01 -16.30 -1.78
N ALA A 147 8.77 -15.22 -2.00
CA ALA A 147 9.25 -14.85 -3.34
C ALA A 147 10.31 -15.83 -3.90
N GLY A 148 10.74 -16.83 -3.13
CA GLY A 148 11.73 -17.84 -3.54
C GLY A 148 13.18 -17.33 -3.61
N ILE A 149 13.45 -16.12 -3.14
CA ILE A 149 14.75 -15.44 -3.31
C ILE A 149 15.66 -15.59 -2.09
N LYS A 150 15.13 -16.04 -0.93
CA LYS A 150 15.96 -16.24 0.29
C LYS A 150 17.17 -17.14 0.03
N ARG A 151 17.02 -18.17 -0.81
CA ARG A 151 18.13 -19.10 -1.13
C ARG A 151 19.26 -18.42 -1.91
N ALA A 152 18.97 -17.40 -2.71
CA ALA A 152 19.98 -16.64 -3.43
C ALA A 152 20.96 -15.91 -2.48
N LEU A 153 20.56 -15.64 -1.23
CA LEU A 153 21.43 -15.05 -0.22
C LEU A 153 22.44 -16.05 0.37
N ASN A 154 22.15 -17.36 0.28
CA ASN A 154 23.01 -18.41 0.80
C ASN A 154 24.08 -18.88 -0.20
N GLU A 155 23.92 -18.53 -1.49
CA GLU A 155 24.82 -18.95 -2.57
C GLU A 155 26.01 -18.00 -2.79
N THR A 156 26.12 -16.91 -2.01
CA THR A 156 27.30 -16.02 -2.02
C THR A 156 28.50 -16.63 -1.27
N THR A 157 28.79 -17.91 -1.52
CA THR A 157 30.16 -18.42 -1.52
C THR A 157 30.60 -18.49 -2.98
N LEU A 158 30.54 -17.37 -3.68
CA LEU A 158 31.21 -17.24 -4.98
C LEU A 158 32.67 -16.95 -4.69
N ILE A 159 33.45 -18.02 -4.86
CA ILE A 159 34.89 -18.08 -5.00
C ILE A 159 35.36 -16.82 -5.76
N ILE A 160 36.14 -16.00 -5.08
CA ILE A 160 36.99 -14.99 -5.71
C ILE A 160 38.29 -15.75 -6.02
N ASP A 161 38.47 -16.15 -7.27
CA ASP A 161 39.79 -16.43 -7.86
C ASP A 161 40.36 -15.15 -8.47
#